data_AF-A0A828U139-F1
#
_entry.id   AF-A0A828U139-F1
#
_cell.length_a   1.000
_cell.length_b   1.000
_cell.length_c   1.000
_cell.angle_alpha   90.00
_cell.angle_beta   90.00
_cell.angle_gamma   90.00
#
_symmetry.space_group_name_H-M   'P 1'
#
loop_
_entity.id
_entity.type
_entity.pdbx_description
1 polymer ?
#
loop_
_entity_poly.entity_id
_entity_poly.type
_entity_poly.pdbx_seq_one_letter_code
_entity_poly.pdbx_strand_id
1 'polypeptide(L)'
;MTTTVTTDSGELFPTFHPWYTDDLSGRYKSVPMARKADTLYHLTPKGDLQIIYQVATKMVNQAMIVSLPNYRHEWEKYNLSILSEIPQNNNTVVHSILRVNGPTMQVRTIDYRGTDENNPIVSFSDTTFINGEQMLSYDSHSSGRVYSREEYMMWELQQRVSEASSARTQDYWLMDAAVRNGEWKITPELLRHTPGYIRSTVSKWSRGWLKTGTILQTPEDRNTDVYLTTIQNNVFSRQGGGYQVYYRIDGMAGADIADNAPGETRCTLRPGTCFEVTSVDERHYEWNIIYVTLKTCGWSRNGQSKTPNGDNLFN
;
A
#
# COMPACT_ATOMS: atom_id res chain seq x y z
N MET A 1 -23.38 -14.41 12.98
CA MET A 1 -24.10 -13.25 12.40
C MET A 1 -23.42 -12.91 11.09
N THR A 2 -24.17 -12.76 10.00
CA THR A 2 -23.60 -12.41 8.68
C THR A 2 -23.93 -10.96 8.39
N THR A 3 -22.90 -10.14 8.20
CA THR A 3 -23.07 -8.72 7.86
C THR A 3 -22.52 -8.51 6.46
N THR A 4 -23.40 -8.22 5.51
CA THR A 4 -23.00 -7.82 4.17
C THR A 4 -22.57 -6.35 4.20
N VAL A 5 -21.42 -6.05 3.61
CA VAL A 5 -20.92 -4.67 3.53
C VAL A 5 -20.77 -4.32 2.06
N THR A 6 -21.78 -3.62 1.53
CA THR A 6 -21.82 -3.22 0.12
C THR A 6 -21.31 -1.80 -0.10
N THR A 7 -21.38 -0.94 0.92
CA THR A 7 -20.95 0.46 0.86
C THR A 7 -20.57 0.98 2.24
N ASP A 8 -19.69 1.97 2.23
CA ASP A 8 -19.25 2.82 3.34
C ASP A 8 -20.42 3.45 4.13
N SER A 9 -20.37 3.37 5.47
CA SER A 9 -21.42 3.88 6.38
C SER A 9 -21.35 5.39 6.60
N GLY A 10 -20.25 6.05 6.22
CA GLY A 10 -20.03 7.48 6.45
C GLY A 10 -19.63 7.84 7.88
N GLU A 11 -19.31 6.87 8.72
CA GLU A 11 -18.88 7.11 10.10
C GLU A 11 -17.44 7.66 10.13
N LEU A 12 -17.23 8.74 10.87
CA LEU A 12 -15.89 9.28 11.16
C LEU A 12 -15.21 8.42 12.22
N PHE A 13 -13.93 8.11 12.02
CA PHE A 13 -13.14 7.37 12.99
C PHE A 13 -13.37 7.94 14.41
N PRO A 14 -13.42 7.08 15.44
CA PRO A 14 -13.36 7.54 16.83
C PRO A 14 -12.22 8.57 16.98
N THR A 15 -12.29 9.44 17.99
CA THR A 15 -11.25 10.44 18.29
C THR A 15 -9.93 9.77 18.68
N PHE A 16 -9.27 9.22 17.68
CA PHE A 16 -7.86 8.90 17.64
C PHE A 16 -7.16 10.18 17.22
N HIS A 17 -5.94 10.38 17.70
CA HIS A 17 -5.13 11.48 17.19
C HIS A 17 -5.00 11.30 15.66
N PRO A 18 -5.16 12.37 14.85
CA PRO A 18 -5.27 12.29 13.38
C PRO A 18 -4.14 11.50 12.70
N TRP A 19 -2.91 11.60 13.21
CA TRP A 19 -1.77 10.82 12.71
C TRP A 19 -1.95 9.28 12.68
N TYR A 20 -2.88 8.70 13.44
CA TYR A 20 -3.14 7.26 13.43
C TYR A 20 -4.08 6.84 12.29
N THR A 21 -4.76 7.81 11.68
CA THR A 21 -5.71 7.65 10.60
C THR A 21 -5.34 8.45 9.34
N ASP A 22 -4.25 9.22 9.38
CA ASP A 22 -3.67 9.99 8.28
C ASP A 22 -3.20 9.06 7.14
N ASP A 23 -4.13 8.71 6.24
CA ASP A 23 -4.00 7.88 5.02
C ASP A 23 -5.11 6.82 4.87
N LEU A 24 -5.89 6.61 5.94
CA LEU A 24 -7.09 5.80 5.85
C LEU A 24 -8.13 6.56 5.02
N SER A 25 -9.03 5.81 4.38
CA SER A 25 -10.29 6.39 3.96
C SER A 25 -10.84 7.18 5.14
N GLY A 26 -11.26 8.44 4.99
CA GLY A 26 -11.79 9.25 6.10
C GLY A 26 -13.06 8.67 6.75
N ARG A 27 -13.45 7.45 6.35
CA ARG A 27 -14.65 6.72 6.68
C ARG A 27 -14.30 5.25 6.88
N TYR A 28 -14.99 4.59 7.78
CA TYR A 28 -14.75 3.20 8.16
C TYR A 28 -16.08 2.51 8.46
N LYS A 29 -16.05 1.17 8.55
CA LYS A 29 -17.15 0.40 9.12
C LYS A 29 -16.67 -0.36 10.34
N SER A 30 -17.30 -0.12 11.48
CA SER A 30 -17.05 -0.90 12.68
C SER A 30 -17.74 -2.26 12.60
N VAL A 31 -17.06 -3.32 13.04
CA VAL A 31 -17.74 -4.57 13.33
C VAL A 31 -18.52 -4.45 14.63
N PRO A 32 -19.77 -4.97 14.72
CA PRO A 32 -20.64 -4.76 15.87
C PRO A 32 -20.23 -5.49 17.15
N MET A 33 -19.16 -6.29 17.11
CA MET A 33 -18.70 -7.08 18.25
C MET A 33 -17.17 -7.20 18.24
N ALA A 34 -16.60 -7.22 19.44
CA ALA A 34 -15.19 -7.48 19.64
C ALA A 34 -14.81 -8.90 19.16
N ARG A 35 -13.63 -9.01 18.54
CA ARG A 35 -13.12 -10.23 17.95
C ARG A 35 -11.89 -10.76 18.69
N LYS A 36 -11.61 -12.05 18.53
CA LYS A 36 -10.30 -12.61 18.86
C LYS A 36 -9.26 -12.13 17.85
N ALA A 37 -7.99 -12.34 18.17
CA ALA A 37 -6.86 -11.97 17.31
C ALA A 37 -6.86 -12.71 15.97
N ASP A 38 -7.24 -13.99 15.98
CA ASP A 38 -7.33 -14.81 14.78
C ASP A 38 -8.43 -14.32 13.83
N THR A 39 -8.04 -14.15 12.58
CA THR A 39 -8.91 -13.83 11.45
C THR A 39 -8.68 -14.85 10.35
N LEU A 40 -9.75 -15.35 9.74
CA LEU A 40 -9.66 -16.10 8.50
C LEU A 40 -10.13 -15.23 7.34
N TYR A 41 -9.34 -15.21 6.27
CA TYR A 41 -9.74 -14.60 5.00
C TYR A 41 -9.99 -15.72 3.99
N HIS A 42 -11.14 -15.69 3.32
CA HIS A 42 -11.51 -16.69 2.33
C HIS A 42 -11.95 -15.99 1.05
N LEU A 43 -11.18 -16.17 -0.03
CA LEU A 43 -11.58 -15.78 -1.37
C LEU A 43 -12.31 -16.96 -2.01
N THR A 44 -13.62 -16.81 -2.18
CA THR A 44 -14.51 -17.89 -2.64
C THR A 44 -14.34 -18.17 -4.15
N PRO A 45 -14.79 -19.33 -4.65
CA PRO A 45 -14.87 -19.63 -6.08
C PRO A 45 -15.59 -18.58 -6.93
N LYS A 46 -16.58 -17.90 -6.34
CA LYS A 46 -17.38 -16.89 -7.02
C LYS A 46 -16.71 -15.52 -7.06
N GLY A 47 -15.54 -15.39 -6.43
CA GLY A 47 -14.82 -14.12 -6.30
C GLY A 47 -15.27 -13.26 -5.12
N ASP A 48 -16.16 -13.73 -4.25
CA ASP A 48 -16.52 -13.02 -3.01
C ASP A 48 -15.38 -13.14 -2.00
N LEU A 49 -15.04 -12.05 -1.30
CA LEU A 49 -14.13 -12.09 -0.15
C LEU A 49 -14.94 -12.19 1.14
N GLN A 50 -14.65 -13.22 1.93
CA GLN A 50 -15.20 -13.42 3.27
C GLN A 50 -14.11 -13.19 4.30
N ILE A 51 -14.37 -12.29 5.24
CA ILE A 51 -13.53 -12.03 6.41
C ILE A 51 -14.26 -12.60 7.62
N ILE A 52 -13.65 -13.58 8.26
CA ILE A 52 -14.28 -14.37 9.32
C ILE A 52 -13.53 -14.09 10.62
N TYR A 53 -14.25 -13.48 11.56
CA TYR A 53 -13.76 -13.18 12.89
C TYR A 53 -14.39 -14.13 13.90
N GLN A 54 -13.58 -14.74 14.77
CA GLN A 54 -14.14 -15.36 15.98
C GLN A 54 -14.52 -14.26 16.98
N VAL A 55 -15.70 -14.35 17.56
CA VAL A 55 -16.17 -13.39 18.57
C VAL A 55 -15.49 -13.66 19.90
N ALA A 56 -15.08 -12.60 20.61
CA ALA A 56 -14.31 -12.70 21.87
C ALA A 56 -15.16 -13.05 23.12
N THR A 57 -16.46 -13.34 22.97
CA THR A 57 -17.38 -13.58 24.09
C THR A 57 -17.12 -14.89 24.82
N LYS A 58 -17.20 -14.88 26.16
CA LYS A 58 -16.93 -16.06 27.02
C LYS A 58 -17.92 -17.22 26.89
N MET A 59 -19.12 -17.02 26.31
CA MET A 59 -20.22 -17.99 26.44
C MET A 59 -20.56 -18.78 25.17
N VAL A 60 -20.06 -18.44 23.97
CA VAL A 60 -20.42 -19.16 22.73
C VAL A 60 -19.31 -19.07 21.68
N ASN A 61 -19.03 -20.17 20.97
CA ASN A 61 -18.24 -20.21 19.74
C ASN A 61 -19.02 -19.54 18.59
N GLN A 62 -19.09 -18.21 18.59
CA GLN A 62 -19.70 -17.45 17.52
C GLN A 62 -18.63 -16.90 16.58
N ALA A 63 -18.99 -16.87 15.30
CA ALA A 63 -18.22 -16.18 14.27
C ALA A 63 -19.06 -15.05 13.67
N MET A 64 -18.37 -13.96 13.36
CA MET A 64 -18.88 -12.90 12.51
C MET A 64 -18.25 -13.04 11.13
N ILE A 65 -19.08 -12.95 10.10
CA ILE A 65 -18.64 -13.00 8.71
C ILE A 65 -18.97 -11.66 8.07
N VAL A 66 -17.93 -10.95 7.63
CA VAL A 66 -18.03 -9.79 6.76
C VAL A 66 -17.84 -10.28 5.34
N SER A 67 -18.85 -10.07 4.49
CA SER A 67 -18.79 -10.48 3.08
C SER A 67 -18.69 -9.26 2.17
N LEU A 68 -17.72 -9.28 1.26
CA LEU A 68 -17.54 -8.34 0.17
C LEU A 68 -17.84 -9.06 -1.16
N PRO A 69 -19.07 -8.91 -1.69
CA PRO A 69 -19.47 -9.60 -2.91
C PRO A 69 -18.65 -9.21 -4.14
N ASN A 70 -18.39 -10.15 -5.03
CA ASN A 70 -17.70 -9.93 -6.30
C ASN A 70 -16.33 -9.25 -6.16
N TYR A 71 -15.68 -9.37 -4.99
CA TYR A 71 -14.44 -8.67 -4.65
C TYR A 71 -13.32 -8.92 -5.66
N ARG A 72 -13.10 -10.16 -6.10
CA ARG A 72 -12.07 -10.50 -7.11
C ARG A 72 -12.19 -9.66 -8.37
N HIS A 73 -13.42 -9.35 -8.77
CA HIS A 73 -13.73 -8.61 -9.97
C HIS A 73 -14.17 -7.18 -9.72
N GLU A 74 -14.13 -6.64 -8.51
CA GLU A 74 -14.58 -5.26 -8.21
C GLU A 74 -13.86 -4.67 -6.99
N TRP A 75 -12.66 -5.17 -6.70
CA TRP A 75 -11.93 -4.85 -5.47
C TRP A 75 -11.70 -3.34 -5.30
N GLU A 76 -11.51 -2.60 -6.39
CA GLU A 76 -11.27 -1.15 -6.37
C GLU A 76 -12.48 -0.34 -5.87
N LYS A 77 -13.69 -0.92 -5.90
CA LYS A 77 -14.89 -0.30 -5.31
C LYS A 77 -14.85 -0.32 -3.78
N TYR A 78 -14.07 -1.21 -3.19
CA TYR A 78 -13.98 -1.40 -1.74
C TYR A 78 -12.89 -0.52 -1.14
N ASN A 79 -13.07 0.80 -1.21
CA ASN A 79 -12.27 1.76 -0.44
C ASN A 79 -12.71 1.81 1.02
N LEU A 80 -12.64 0.66 1.70
CA LEU A 80 -13.19 0.47 3.04
C LEU A 80 -12.10 0.14 4.04
N SER A 81 -12.08 0.89 5.14
CA SER A 81 -11.40 0.51 6.37
C SER A 81 -12.40 -0.21 7.29
N ILE A 82 -12.12 -1.44 7.69
CA ILE A 82 -12.93 -2.19 8.65
C ILE A 82 -12.28 -2.09 10.02
N LEU A 83 -12.92 -1.38 10.95
CA LEU A 83 -12.46 -1.26 12.33
C LEU A 83 -13.00 -2.41 13.16
N SER A 84 -12.15 -2.97 14.01
CA SER A 84 -12.49 -4.02 14.95
C SER A 84 -11.72 -3.86 16.25
N GLU A 85 -12.32 -4.34 17.33
CA GLU A 85 -11.71 -4.34 18.66
C GLU A 85 -11.23 -5.74 19.02
N ILE A 86 -10.01 -5.85 19.55
CA ILE A 86 -9.45 -7.07 20.09
C ILE A 86 -9.26 -6.87 21.60
N PRO A 87 -10.10 -7.49 22.45
CA PRO A 87 -9.94 -7.41 23.89
C PRO A 87 -8.62 -8.04 24.33
N GLN A 88 -7.94 -7.38 25.23
CA GLN A 88 -6.70 -7.83 25.84
C GLN A 88 -6.93 -8.17 27.32
N ASN A 89 -5.91 -8.76 27.95
CA ASN A 89 -5.89 -8.88 29.40
C ASN A 89 -5.93 -7.48 30.06
N ASN A 90 -6.50 -7.39 31.25
CA ASN A 90 -6.63 -6.14 32.05
C ASN A 90 -7.62 -5.10 31.50
N ASN A 91 -8.71 -5.53 30.83
CA ASN A 91 -9.75 -4.64 30.30
C ASN A 91 -9.23 -3.58 29.30
N THR A 92 -8.10 -3.85 28.65
CA THR A 92 -7.57 -3.01 27.57
C THR A 92 -8.02 -3.55 26.21
N VAL A 93 -7.95 -2.72 25.18
CA VAL A 93 -8.36 -3.07 23.80
C VAL A 93 -7.27 -2.68 22.83
N VAL A 94 -7.00 -3.54 21.86
CA VAL A 94 -6.23 -3.20 20.66
C VAL A 94 -7.23 -2.92 19.54
N HIS A 95 -7.12 -1.75 18.91
CA HIS A 95 -7.87 -1.48 17.70
C HIS A 95 -7.16 -2.10 16.50
N SER A 96 -7.91 -2.78 15.65
CA SER A 96 -7.42 -3.35 14.41
C SER A 96 -8.23 -2.81 13.25
N ILE A 97 -7.52 -2.23 12.28
CA ILE A 97 -8.07 -1.67 11.06
C ILE A 97 -7.60 -2.53 9.90
N LEU A 98 -8.54 -3.21 9.25
CA LEU A 98 -8.29 -3.97 8.03
C LEU A 98 -8.58 -3.09 6.82
N ARG A 99 -7.61 -2.98 5.92
CA ARG A 99 -7.78 -2.45 4.57
C ARG A 99 -7.56 -3.57 3.57
N VAL A 100 -8.50 -3.68 2.64
CA VAL A 100 -8.42 -4.65 1.54
C VAL A 100 -7.97 -3.90 0.29
N ASN A 101 -6.97 -4.41 -0.42
CA ASN A 101 -6.46 -3.81 -1.65
C ASN A 101 -6.01 -4.89 -2.63
N GLY A 102 -6.86 -5.18 -3.62
CA GLY A 102 -6.67 -6.32 -4.52
C GLY A 102 -6.42 -7.62 -3.74
N PRO A 103 -5.32 -8.35 -3.98
CA PRO A 103 -5.03 -9.59 -3.28
C PRO A 103 -4.55 -9.39 -1.83
N THR A 104 -4.31 -8.16 -1.40
CA THR A 104 -3.63 -7.87 -0.12
C THR A 104 -4.62 -7.48 0.97
N MET A 105 -4.52 -8.17 2.10
CA MET A 105 -5.21 -7.87 3.35
C MET A 105 -4.22 -7.18 4.28
N GLN A 106 -4.25 -5.85 4.31
CA GLN A 106 -3.36 -5.05 5.15
C GLN A 106 -4.05 -4.79 6.50
N VAL A 107 -3.39 -5.19 7.58
CA VAL A 107 -3.88 -4.98 8.94
C VAL A 107 -2.98 -3.98 9.66
N ARG A 108 -3.59 -2.89 10.11
CA ARG A 108 -3.02 -1.95 11.07
C ARG A 108 -3.54 -2.28 12.47
N THR A 109 -2.66 -2.33 13.46
CA THR A 109 -3.03 -2.48 14.88
C THR A 109 -2.57 -1.27 15.66
N ILE A 110 -3.40 -0.79 16.57
CA ILE A 110 -3.09 0.31 17.48
C ILE A 110 -3.20 -0.24 18.91
N ASP A 111 -2.06 -0.39 19.59
CA ASP A 111 -1.98 -0.84 20.98
C ASP A 111 -1.70 0.34 21.91
N TYR A 112 -2.64 0.64 22.80
CA TYR A 112 -2.59 1.79 23.72
C TYR A 112 -1.74 1.54 24.96
N ARG A 113 -1.14 0.36 25.13
CA ARG A 113 -0.25 0.04 26.25
C ARG A 113 1.16 0.63 26.10
N GLY A 114 1.32 1.66 25.28
CA GLY A 114 2.60 2.39 25.13
C GLY A 114 3.09 2.93 26.48
N THR A 115 4.39 3.13 26.60
CA THR A 115 5.04 3.59 27.86
C THR A 115 4.66 5.02 28.24
N ASP A 116 4.08 5.80 27.32
CA ASP A 116 3.53 7.13 27.55
C ASP A 116 2.03 7.12 27.21
N GLU A 117 1.20 7.74 28.07
CA GLU A 117 -0.28 7.76 27.98
C GLU A 117 -0.84 8.32 26.66
N ASN A 118 0.01 8.91 25.80
CA ASN A 118 -0.34 9.50 24.51
C ASN A 118 0.38 8.88 23.29
N ASN A 119 1.10 7.76 23.45
CA ASN A 119 1.92 7.18 22.37
C ASN A 119 1.69 5.66 22.18
N PRO A 120 0.51 5.22 21.69
CA PRO A 120 0.27 3.84 21.28
C PRO A 120 1.29 3.33 20.27
N ILE A 121 1.51 2.02 20.33
CA ILE A 121 2.33 1.28 19.37
C ILE A 121 1.45 0.97 18.15
N VAL A 122 1.81 1.55 17.01
CA VAL A 122 1.20 1.24 15.72
C VAL A 122 2.03 0.17 15.03
N SER A 123 1.38 -0.86 14.50
CA SER A 123 2.05 -1.85 13.68
C SER A 123 1.24 -2.23 12.45
N PHE A 124 1.94 -2.62 11.40
CA PHE A 124 1.39 -2.99 10.11
C PHE A 124 1.82 -4.41 9.78
N SER A 125 0.92 -5.14 9.16
CA SER A 125 1.19 -6.47 8.60
C SER A 125 0.31 -6.67 7.38
N ASP A 126 0.71 -7.59 6.53
CA ASP A 126 -0.08 -7.95 5.37
C ASP A 126 -0.22 -9.46 5.23
N THR A 127 -1.21 -9.85 4.43
CA THR A 127 -1.44 -11.22 4.02
C THR A 127 -1.97 -11.16 2.60
N THR A 128 -1.35 -11.90 1.68
CA THR A 128 -1.65 -11.80 0.24
C THR A 128 -2.20 -13.13 -0.28
N PHE A 129 -3.28 -13.06 -1.06
CA PHE A 129 -3.83 -14.17 -1.83
C PHE A 129 -2.98 -14.45 -3.07
N ILE A 130 -1.97 -15.31 -2.94
CA ILE A 130 -1.00 -15.57 -4.03
C ILE A 130 -1.64 -16.38 -5.18
N ASN A 131 -2.63 -17.22 -4.89
CA ASN A 131 -3.33 -18.05 -5.87
C ASN A 131 -4.84 -17.79 -5.80
N GLY A 132 -5.61 -18.36 -6.73
CA GLY A 132 -7.06 -18.16 -6.89
C GLY A 132 -7.89 -18.40 -5.62
N GLU A 133 -8.64 -19.49 -5.56
CA GLU A 133 -9.40 -19.82 -4.35
C GLU A 133 -8.45 -20.20 -3.22
N GLN A 134 -8.57 -19.50 -2.09
CA GLN A 134 -7.66 -19.73 -0.97
C GLN A 134 -8.31 -19.28 0.34
N MET A 135 -8.01 -20.02 1.39
CA MET A 135 -8.28 -19.62 2.78
C MET A 135 -6.94 -19.31 3.45
N LEU A 136 -6.85 -18.12 4.06
CA LEU A 136 -5.68 -17.62 4.76
C LEU A 136 -6.02 -17.43 6.24
N SER A 137 -5.11 -17.85 7.10
CA SER A 137 -5.20 -17.60 8.54
C SER A 137 -4.23 -16.49 8.91
N TYR A 138 -4.72 -15.52 9.67
CA TYR A 138 -3.94 -14.40 10.17
C TYR A 138 -4.14 -14.30 11.69
N ASP A 139 -3.04 -14.35 12.43
CA ASP A 139 -3.02 -14.03 13.86
C ASP A 139 -2.29 -12.69 14.04
N SER A 140 -3.01 -11.71 14.58
CA SER A 140 -2.44 -10.39 14.86
C SER A 140 -1.28 -10.40 15.85
N HIS A 141 -1.12 -11.42 16.69
CA HIS A 141 -0.03 -11.49 17.66
C HIS A 141 1.30 -11.96 17.05
N SER A 142 1.26 -12.87 16.08
CA SER A 142 2.46 -13.53 15.54
C SER A 142 2.83 -13.09 14.13
N SER A 143 2.01 -12.28 13.47
CA SER A 143 2.31 -11.77 12.13
C SER A 143 3.56 -10.90 12.13
N GLY A 144 4.30 -10.90 11.02
CA GLY A 144 5.44 -9.99 10.83
C GLY A 144 4.95 -8.53 10.93
N ARG A 145 5.51 -7.78 11.87
CA ARG A 145 5.10 -6.39 12.16
C ARG A 145 6.19 -5.42 11.71
N VAL A 146 5.78 -4.41 10.95
CA VAL A 146 6.57 -3.18 10.74
C VAL A 146 5.89 -2.04 11.49
N TYR A 147 6.66 -1.08 12.01
CA TYR A 147 6.16 -0.14 13.03
C TYR A 147 5.91 1.27 12.49
N SER A 148 6.07 1.46 11.19
CA SER A 148 5.63 2.67 10.49
C SER A 148 5.15 2.37 9.07
N ARG A 149 4.41 3.34 8.51
CA ARG A 149 3.93 3.30 7.14
C ARG A 149 5.09 3.34 6.16
N GLU A 150 6.08 4.18 6.42
CA GLU A 150 7.28 4.35 5.62
C GLU A 150 8.11 3.06 5.59
N GLU A 151 8.23 2.37 6.72
CA GLU A 151 8.84 1.04 6.77
C GLU A 151 8.05 0.00 5.97
N TYR A 152 6.72 0.01 6.03
CA TYR A 152 5.89 -0.86 5.20
C TYR A 152 6.11 -0.61 3.70
N MET A 153 6.10 0.66 3.28
CA MET A 153 6.35 1.05 1.89
C MET A 153 7.74 0.62 1.42
N MET A 154 8.73 0.76 2.29
CA MET A 154 10.11 0.35 2.00
C MET A 154 10.21 -1.17 1.87
N TRP A 155 9.61 -1.92 2.80
CA TRP A 155 9.54 -3.38 2.74
C TRP A 155 8.85 -3.85 1.46
N GLU A 156 7.74 -3.23 1.08
CA GLU A 156 6.97 -3.56 -0.12
C GLU A 156 7.78 -3.32 -1.40
N LEU A 157 8.47 -2.17 -1.50
CA LEU A 157 9.39 -1.88 -2.60
C LEU A 157 10.52 -2.94 -2.69
N GLN A 158 11.07 -3.37 -1.56
CA GLN A 158 12.10 -4.40 -1.52
C GLN A 158 11.57 -5.76 -1.98
N GLN A 159 10.33 -6.13 -1.62
CA GLN A 159 9.67 -7.34 -2.13
C GLN A 159 9.49 -7.31 -3.66
N ARG A 160 9.23 -6.13 -4.23
CA ARG A 160 9.10 -5.98 -5.68
C ARG A 160 10.42 -6.08 -6.41
N VAL A 161 11.47 -5.44 -5.88
CA VAL A 161 12.82 -5.53 -6.45
C VAL A 161 13.36 -6.96 -6.38
N SER A 162 12.96 -7.75 -5.36
CA SER A 162 13.30 -9.17 -5.26
C SER A 162 12.37 -10.11 -6.04
N GLU A 163 11.39 -9.56 -6.77
CA GLU A 163 10.38 -10.30 -7.55
C GLU A 163 9.59 -11.33 -6.74
N ALA A 164 9.25 -11.01 -5.49
CA ALA A 164 8.43 -11.87 -4.65
C ALA A 164 7.10 -12.25 -5.34
N SER A 165 6.62 -13.47 -5.07
CA SER A 165 5.36 -13.97 -5.66
C SER A 165 4.15 -13.10 -5.31
N SER A 166 4.13 -12.50 -4.12
CA SER A 166 3.12 -11.54 -3.68
C SER A 166 3.08 -10.30 -4.57
N ALA A 167 4.23 -9.74 -4.96
CA ALA A 167 4.32 -8.60 -5.87
C ALA A 167 3.75 -8.94 -7.25
N ARG A 168 4.11 -10.11 -7.81
CA ARG A 168 3.58 -10.56 -9.12
C ARG A 168 2.06 -10.73 -9.08
N THR A 169 1.54 -11.26 -7.98
CA THR A 169 0.11 -11.42 -7.76
C THR A 169 -0.62 -10.09 -7.76
N GLN A 170 -0.10 -9.08 -7.04
CA GLN A 170 -0.66 -7.73 -7.04
C GLN A 170 -0.72 -7.15 -8.45
N ASP A 171 0.34 -7.34 -9.24
CA ASP A 171 0.39 -6.85 -10.61
C ASP A 171 -0.67 -7.52 -11.51
N TYR A 172 -0.88 -8.84 -11.39
CA TYR A 172 -1.92 -9.54 -12.14
C TYR A 172 -3.33 -9.04 -11.79
N TRP A 173 -3.64 -8.83 -10.51
CA TRP A 173 -4.94 -8.31 -10.10
C TRP A 173 -5.19 -6.88 -10.61
N LEU A 174 -4.14 -6.07 -10.71
CA LEU A 174 -4.23 -4.74 -11.29
C LEU A 174 -4.53 -4.80 -12.80
N MET A 175 -3.83 -5.66 -13.53
CA MET A 175 -4.07 -5.85 -14.97
C MET A 175 -5.47 -6.41 -15.26
N ASP A 176 -5.93 -7.39 -14.46
CA ASP A 176 -7.30 -7.91 -14.53
C ASP A 176 -8.33 -6.79 -14.32
N ALA A 177 -8.08 -5.88 -13.37
CA ALA A 177 -8.94 -4.74 -13.12
C ALA A 177 -8.93 -3.72 -14.27
N ALA A 178 -7.77 -3.50 -14.89
CA ALA A 178 -7.61 -2.55 -15.99
C ALA A 178 -8.33 -2.99 -17.28
N VAL A 179 -8.55 -4.28 -17.53
CA VAL A 179 -9.16 -4.81 -18.77
C VAL A 179 -10.61 -5.30 -18.61
N ARG A 180 -11.23 -5.11 -17.43
CA ARG A 180 -12.43 -5.83 -17.00
C ARG A 180 -13.66 -5.75 -17.92
N ASN A 181 -13.74 -4.72 -18.78
CA ASN A 181 -14.84 -4.54 -19.74
C ASN A 181 -14.42 -4.79 -21.19
N GLY A 182 -13.32 -5.53 -21.42
CA GLY A 182 -12.76 -5.74 -22.75
C GLY A 182 -11.99 -4.54 -23.31
N GLU A 183 -11.98 -3.42 -22.59
CA GLU A 183 -11.20 -2.22 -22.89
C GLU A 183 -10.20 -1.97 -21.78
N TRP A 184 -8.97 -1.62 -22.17
CA TRP A 184 -7.93 -1.21 -21.24
C TRP A 184 -8.22 0.20 -20.71
N LYS A 185 -8.35 0.35 -19.39
CA LYS A 185 -8.60 1.65 -18.77
C LYS A 185 -8.05 1.75 -17.34
N ILE A 186 -7.06 2.62 -17.16
CA ILE A 186 -6.59 3.05 -15.84
C ILE A 186 -7.52 4.17 -15.33
N THR A 187 -8.35 3.86 -14.35
CA THR A 187 -9.31 4.83 -13.78
C THR A 187 -8.72 5.59 -12.60
N PRO A 188 -9.23 6.79 -12.26
CA PRO A 188 -8.83 7.48 -11.03
C PRO A 188 -9.04 6.63 -9.77
N GLU A 189 -10.08 5.79 -9.73
CA GLU A 189 -10.30 4.90 -8.58
C GLU A 189 -9.20 3.82 -8.48
N LEU A 190 -8.78 3.25 -9.61
CA LEU A 190 -7.66 2.30 -9.63
C LEU A 190 -6.37 2.95 -9.12
N LEU A 191 -6.09 4.19 -9.54
CA LEU A 191 -4.92 4.96 -9.11
C LEU A 191 -4.93 5.34 -7.63
N ARG A 192 -6.10 5.39 -6.97
CA ARG A 192 -6.19 5.66 -5.51
C ARG A 192 -5.62 4.52 -4.68
N HIS A 193 -5.65 3.30 -5.21
CA HIS A 193 -5.20 2.10 -4.51
C HIS A 193 -3.85 1.58 -5.00
N THR A 194 -3.30 2.19 -6.06
CA THR A 194 -2.16 1.65 -6.77
C THR A 194 -0.94 2.57 -6.62
N PRO A 195 0.18 2.08 -6.09
CA PRO A 195 1.45 2.81 -6.08
C PRO A 195 2.05 2.91 -7.50
N GLY A 196 2.93 3.89 -7.69
CA GLY A 196 3.75 4.01 -8.90
C GLY A 196 5.18 3.58 -8.65
N TYR A 197 5.84 3.08 -9.69
CA TYR A 197 7.21 2.60 -9.63
C TYR A 197 8.05 3.26 -10.71
N ILE A 198 9.25 3.70 -10.31
CA ILE A 198 10.25 4.25 -11.21
C ILE A 198 11.58 3.57 -10.87
N ARG A 199 12.42 3.38 -11.87
CA ARG A 199 13.82 3.05 -11.69
C ARG A 199 14.66 4.04 -12.47
N SER A 200 15.67 4.61 -11.83
CA SER A 200 16.70 5.38 -12.52
C SER A 200 18.08 4.78 -12.32
N THR A 201 19.02 5.20 -13.16
CA THR A 201 20.44 4.87 -13.02
C THR A 201 21.26 6.14 -12.92
N VAL A 202 22.07 6.28 -11.89
CA VAL A 202 22.98 7.43 -11.72
C VAL A 202 24.42 6.96 -11.61
N SER A 203 25.35 7.76 -12.12
CA SER A 203 26.77 7.40 -12.17
C SER A 203 27.40 7.33 -10.78
N LYS A 204 27.00 8.24 -9.88
CA LYS A 204 27.52 8.34 -8.51
C LYS A 204 26.41 8.70 -7.52
N TRP A 205 26.41 8.02 -6.38
CA TRP A 205 25.54 8.31 -5.25
C TRP A 205 26.39 8.60 -4.01
N SER A 206 26.18 9.75 -3.36
CA SER A 206 26.92 10.11 -2.15
C SER A 206 26.13 9.66 -0.92
N ARG A 207 26.56 8.60 -0.24
CA ARG A 207 25.81 8.01 0.89
C ARG A 207 25.22 9.05 1.86
N GLY A 208 23.93 8.95 2.13
CA GLY A 208 23.20 9.79 3.07
C GLY A 208 22.88 11.20 2.55
N TRP A 209 23.11 11.51 1.27
CA TRP A 209 22.83 12.85 0.74
C TRP A 209 21.32 13.16 0.65
N LEU A 210 20.52 12.18 0.21
CA LEU A 210 19.08 12.33 0.07
C LEU A 210 18.41 12.10 1.44
N LYS A 211 17.56 13.02 1.86
CA LYS A 211 16.91 12.99 3.18
C LYS A 211 15.39 12.89 3.04
N THR A 212 14.75 12.31 4.05
CA THR A 212 13.30 12.41 4.24
C THR A 212 12.89 13.88 4.30
N GLY A 213 11.77 14.22 3.65
CA GLY A 213 11.27 15.58 3.49
C GLY A 213 11.88 16.35 2.32
N THR A 214 12.92 15.83 1.64
CA THR A 214 13.42 16.45 0.41
C THR A 214 12.35 16.43 -0.67
N ILE A 215 12.17 17.56 -1.37
CA ILE A 215 11.27 17.64 -2.52
C ILE A 215 12.07 17.32 -3.79
N LEU A 216 11.63 16.30 -4.50
CA LEU A 216 12.13 15.91 -5.81
C LEU A 216 11.16 16.34 -6.90
N GLN A 217 11.66 16.52 -8.11
CA GLN A 217 10.85 16.94 -9.25
C GLN A 217 11.28 16.22 -10.54
N THR A 218 10.32 15.81 -11.35
CA THR A 218 10.60 15.30 -12.70
C THR A 218 11.25 16.41 -13.56
N PRO A 219 12.07 16.06 -14.57
CA PRO A 219 12.66 17.05 -15.47
C PRO A 219 11.63 18.03 -16.03
N GLU A 220 12.00 19.31 -16.17
CA GLU A 220 11.10 20.35 -16.68
C GLU A 220 10.93 20.33 -18.20
N ASP A 221 11.85 19.66 -18.90
CA ASP A 221 11.95 19.65 -20.36
C ASP A 221 11.40 18.38 -21.01
N ARG A 222 11.04 17.36 -20.22
CA ARG A 222 10.55 16.08 -20.75
C ARG A 222 9.62 15.35 -19.78
N ASN A 223 8.77 14.51 -20.35
CA ASN A 223 7.92 13.61 -19.57
C ASN A 223 8.75 12.52 -18.88
N THR A 224 8.19 11.95 -17.81
CA THR A 224 8.78 10.83 -17.07
C THR A 224 7.84 9.64 -17.06
N ASP A 225 8.33 8.47 -17.43
CA ASP A 225 7.54 7.24 -17.36
C ASP A 225 7.47 6.73 -15.91
N VAL A 226 6.27 6.38 -15.47
CA VAL A 226 5.98 5.72 -14.20
C VAL A 226 5.16 4.47 -14.47
N TYR A 227 5.41 3.41 -13.71
CA TYR A 227 4.79 2.11 -13.94
C TYR A 227 3.92 1.72 -12.76
N LEU A 228 2.69 1.27 -13.01
CA LEU A 228 1.78 0.81 -11.97
C LEU A 228 1.99 -0.68 -11.61
N THR A 229 2.69 -1.41 -12.47
CA THR A 229 3.17 -2.77 -12.21
C THR A 229 4.67 -2.86 -12.39
N THR A 230 5.26 -3.91 -11.84
CA THR A 230 6.69 -4.20 -11.97
C THR A 230 6.98 -5.36 -12.92
N ILE A 231 6.00 -6.24 -13.17
CA ILE A 231 6.14 -7.35 -14.11
C ILE A 231 6.04 -6.93 -15.58
N GLN A 232 5.24 -5.91 -15.90
CA GLN A 232 5.23 -5.38 -17.26
C GLN A 232 6.47 -4.50 -17.44
N ASN A 233 7.19 -4.68 -18.56
CA ASN A 233 8.37 -3.88 -18.93
C ASN A 233 9.62 -4.06 -18.05
N ASN A 234 9.65 -5.05 -17.13
CA ASN A 234 10.82 -5.36 -16.31
C ASN A 234 11.42 -4.12 -15.61
N VAL A 235 10.57 -3.28 -15.00
CA VAL A 235 10.94 -1.96 -14.45
C VAL A 235 12.18 -2.01 -13.56
N PHE A 236 12.32 -3.05 -12.75
CA PHE A 236 13.42 -3.22 -11.81
C PHE A 236 14.58 -4.07 -12.32
N SER A 237 14.55 -4.50 -13.58
CA SER A 237 15.72 -5.10 -14.21
C SER A 237 16.90 -4.14 -14.16
N ARG A 238 18.04 -4.65 -13.69
CA ARG A 238 19.28 -3.88 -13.65
C ARG A 238 19.72 -3.57 -15.07
N GLN A 239 19.98 -2.29 -15.35
CA GLN A 239 20.51 -1.86 -16.64
C GLN A 239 21.71 -0.95 -16.45
N GLY A 240 22.75 -1.18 -17.26
CA GLY A 240 23.95 -0.35 -17.26
C GLY A 240 24.82 -0.47 -16.00
N GLY A 241 25.84 0.39 -15.93
CA GLY A 241 26.70 0.56 -14.76
C GLY A 241 26.24 1.75 -13.90
N GLY A 242 26.62 1.75 -12.62
CA GLY A 242 26.27 2.82 -11.67
C GLY A 242 25.25 2.38 -10.63
N TYR A 243 24.74 3.35 -9.87
CA TYR A 243 23.72 3.16 -8.83
C TYR A 243 22.34 3.03 -9.44
N GLN A 244 21.67 1.92 -9.13
CA GLN A 244 20.27 1.68 -9.42
C GLN A 244 19.44 2.27 -8.28
N VAL A 245 18.59 3.23 -8.62
CA VAL A 245 17.70 3.87 -7.65
C VAL A 245 16.27 3.42 -7.95
N TYR A 246 15.70 2.66 -7.02
CA TYR A 246 14.34 2.14 -7.12
C TYR A 246 13.39 3.02 -6.31
N TYR A 247 12.31 3.47 -6.94
CA TYR A 247 11.33 4.34 -6.34
C TYR A 247 9.98 3.66 -6.21
N ARG A 248 9.33 3.87 -5.07
CA ARG A 248 7.90 3.61 -4.86
C ARG A 248 7.20 4.94 -4.55
N ILE A 249 6.23 5.30 -5.38
CA ILE A 249 5.41 6.51 -5.24
C ILE A 249 4.07 6.11 -4.66
N ASP A 250 3.76 6.69 -3.52
CA ASP A 250 2.43 6.64 -2.93
C ASP A 250 1.54 7.77 -3.46
N GLY A 251 0.26 7.48 -3.66
CA GLY A 251 -0.73 8.49 -4.06
C GLY A 251 -0.78 8.81 -5.56
N MET A 252 -0.74 7.80 -6.44
CA MET A 252 -0.76 8.03 -7.90
C MET A 252 -2.00 8.78 -8.41
N ALA A 253 -3.12 8.74 -7.69
CA ALA A 253 -4.29 9.56 -8.02
C ALA A 253 -4.04 11.08 -7.96
N GLY A 254 -3.02 11.53 -7.22
CA GLY A 254 -2.60 12.93 -7.14
C GLY A 254 -1.48 13.31 -8.12
N ALA A 255 -0.99 12.36 -8.92
CA ALA A 255 0.07 12.61 -9.88
C ALA A 255 -0.47 13.24 -11.18
N ASP A 256 0.30 14.15 -11.79
CA ASP A 256 -0.05 14.80 -13.06
C ASP A 256 0.24 13.87 -14.25
N ILE A 257 -0.68 12.94 -14.49
CA ILE A 257 -0.59 11.94 -15.56
C ILE A 257 -1.08 12.54 -16.87
N ALA A 258 -0.21 12.56 -17.87
CA ALA A 258 -0.47 13.05 -19.21
C ALA A 258 -1.20 12.04 -20.10
N ASP A 259 -0.79 10.77 -20.04
CA ASP A 259 -1.28 9.71 -20.92
C ASP A 259 -1.04 8.30 -20.34
N ASN A 260 -1.78 7.32 -20.85
CA ASN A 260 -1.60 5.89 -20.65
C ASN A 260 -1.99 5.14 -21.93
N ALA A 261 -1.03 4.43 -22.55
CA ALA A 261 -1.29 3.66 -23.76
C ALA A 261 -2.16 2.42 -23.45
N PRO A 262 -3.13 2.07 -24.33
CA PRO A 262 -3.90 0.85 -24.18
C PRO A 262 -3.02 -0.40 -24.07
N GLY A 263 -3.28 -1.22 -23.04
CA GLY A 263 -2.54 -2.45 -22.77
C GLY A 263 -1.26 -2.27 -21.96
N GLU A 264 -0.91 -1.03 -21.57
CA GLU A 264 0.28 -0.74 -20.77
C GLU A 264 -0.08 -0.22 -19.39
N THR A 265 0.60 -0.71 -18.36
CA THR A 265 0.56 -0.12 -17.00
C THR A 265 1.54 1.03 -16.85
N ARG A 266 2.11 1.50 -17.97
CA ARG A 266 3.00 2.65 -18.06
C ARG A 266 2.15 3.92 -18.18
N CYS A 267 2.30 4.81 -17.24
CA CYS A 267 1.72 6.14 -17.27
C CYS A 267 2.83 7.16 -17.53
N THR A 268 2.49 8.26 -18.19
CA THR A 268 3.42 9.34 -18.45
C THR A 268 3.15 10.49 -17.51
N LEU A 269 4.12 10.86 -16.68
CA LEU A 269 4.07 12.03 -15.81
C LEU A 269 4.48 13.29 -16.57
N ARG A 270 3.77 14.40 -16.34
CA ARG A 270 4.12 15.69 -16.91
C ARG A 270 5.45 16.23 -16.36
N PRO A 271 6.13 17.10 -17.12
CA PRO A 271 7.35 17.75 -16.66
C PRO A 271 7.08 18.56 -15.40
N GLY A 272 8.04 18.58 -14.48
CA GLY A 272 7.90 19.35 -13.25
C GLY A 272 6.97 18.73 -12.19
N THR A 273 6.51 17.48 -12.35
CA THR A 273 5.75 16.75 -11.31
C THR A 273 6.58 16.59 -10.05
N CYS A 274 6.04 16.97 -8.89
CA CYS A 274 6.77 17.03 -7.63
C CYS A 274 6.39 15.90 -6.66
N PHE A 275 7.42 15.43 -5.94
CA PHE A 275 7.34 14.35 -4.96
C PHE A 275 8.10 14.72 -3.69
N GLU A 276 7.59 14.31 -2.53
CA GLU A 276 8.31 14.41 -1.26
C GLU A 276 8.88 13.04 -0.89
N VAL A 277 10.17 13.00 -0.52
CA VAL A 277 10.83 11.79 -0.03
C VAL A 277 10.29 11.42 1.34
N THR A 278 9.77 10.21 1.48
CA THR A 278 9.26 9.70 2.76
C THR A 278 10.28 8.80 3.46
N SER A 279 11.09 8.06 2.72
CA SER A 279 12.18 7.22 3.27
C SER A 279 13.25 6.93 2.22
N VAL A 280 14.47 6.67 2.70
CA VAL A 280 15.63 6.27 1.89
C VAL A 280 16.34 5.11 2.59
N ASP A 281 16.54 4.00 1.87
CA ASP A 281 17.30 2.84 2.36
C ASP A 281 18.52 2.61 1.46
N GLU A 282 19.70 2.75 2.07
CA GLU A 282 21.01 2.59 1.43
C GLU A 282 21.77 1.38 2.00
N ARG A 283 21.07 0.38 2.55
CA ARG A 283 21.72 -0.81 3.12
C ARG A 283 22.49 -1.63 2.08
N HIS A 284 22.06 -1.55 0.82
CA HIS A 284 22.66 -2.25 -0.32
C HIS A 284 23.54 -1.32 -1.17
N TYR A 285 24.08 -0.26 -0.57
CA TYR A 285 24.94 0.73 -1.21
C TYR A 285 26.17 0.08 -1.88
N GLU A 286 26.81 -0.90 -1.26
CA GLU A 286 27.96 -1.63 -1.82
C GLU A 286 27.61 -2.46 -3.07
N TRP A 287 26.32 -2.72 -3.30
CA TRP A 287 25.82 -3.36 -4.51
C TRP A 287 25.24 -2.36 -5.51
N ASN A 288 25.52 -1.07 -5.30
CA ASN A 288 25.01 0.05 -6.07
C ASN A 288 23.47 0.06 -6.14
N ILE A 289 22.78 -0.27 -5.03
CA ILE A 289 21.32 -0.22 -4.95
C ILE A 289 20.89 0.79 -3.88
N ILE A 290 19.95 1.65 -4.25
CA ILE A 290 19.27 2.59 -3.36
C ILE A 290 17.76 2.39 -3.50
N TYR A 291 17.05 2.37 -2.38
CA TYR A 291 15.59 2.34 -2.36
C TYR A 291 15.06 3.66 -1.82
N VAL A 292 14.03 4.20 -2.47
CA VAL A 292 13.44 5.49 -2.12
C VAL A 292 11.92 5.36 -2.14
N THR A 293 11.26 5.80 -1.08
CA THR A 293 9.81 5.94 -1.06
C THR A 293 9.43 7.42 -1.18
N LEU A 294 8.39 7.69 -1.96
CA LEU A 294 7.92 9.01 -2.32
C LEU A 294 6.42 9.14 -2.07
N LYS A 295 5.93 10.37 -1.88
CA LYS A 295 4.51 10.72 -1.98
C LYS A 295 4.32 11.91 -2.91
N THR A 296 3.19 11.99 -3.61
CA THR A 296 2.85 13.16 -4.45
C THR A 296 2.70 14.42 -3.59
N CYS A 297 3.23 15.56 -4.05
CA CYS A 297 3.00 16.84 -3.38
C CYS A 297 1.59 17.37 -3.68
N GLY A 298 0.95 18.04 -2.71
CA GLY A 298 -0.38 18.62 -2.91
C GLY A 298 -0.42 19.84 -3.84
N TRP A 299 0.68 20.61 -3.94
CA TRP A 299 0.82 21.79 -4.79
C TRP A 299 2.24 21.85 -5.39
N SER A 300 2.39 22.51 -6.55
CA SER A 300 3.70 22.65 -7.21
C SER A 300 4.72 23.35 -6.31
N ARG A 301 5.83 22.65 -6.05
CA ARG A 301 6.98 23.16 -5.32
C ARG A 301 8.22 22.90 -6.16
N ASN A 302 9.12 23.88 -6.21
CA ASN A 302 10.44 23.68 -6.82
C ASN A 302 11.17 22.57 -6.04
N GLY A 303 11.52 21.50 -6.74
CA GLY A 303 12.21 20.36 -6.19
C GLY A 303 13.55 20.11 -6.88
N GLN A 304 14.34 19.25 -6.29
CA GLN A 304 15.60 18.80 -6.88
C GLN A 304 15.31 17.72 -7.94
N SER A 305 15.83 17.90 -9.15
CA SER A 305 15.69 16.94 -10.27
C SER A 305 16.97 16.14 -10.55
N LYS A 306 18.09 16.52 -9.91
CA LYS A 306 19.43 15.97 -10.16
C LYS A 306 20.14 15.59 -8.87
N THR A 307 21.03 14.61 -8.90
CA THR A 307 21.97 14.33 -7.80
C THR A 307 22.93 15.52 -7.59
N PRO A 308 23.66 15.59 -6.47
CA PRO A 308 24.74 16.56 -6.28
C PRO A 308 25.83 16.51 -7.36
N ASN A 309 25.95 15.37 -8.07
CA ASN A 309 26.90 15.17 -9.16
C ASN A 309 26.33 15.56 -10.55
N GLY A 310 25.08 16.02 -10.63
CA GLY A 310 24.45 16.49 -11.86
C GLY A 310 23.64 15.45 -12.64
N ASP A 311 23.64 14.17 -12.21
CA ASP A 311 22.84 13.12 -12.85
C ASP A 311 21.34 13.31 -12.59
N ASN A 312 20.49 13.13 -13.61
CA ASN A 312 19.04 13.19 -13.45
C ASN A 312 18.51 12.06 -12.57
N LEU A 313 17.64 12.38 -11.59
CA LEU A 313 17.03 11.41 -10.67
C LEU A 313 15.90 10.61 -11.32
N PHE A 314 15.27 11.14 -12.36
CA PHE A 314 14.20 10.50 -13.13
C PHE A 314 14.63 10.44 -14.61
N ASN A 315 15.12 9.28 -15.04
CA ASN A 315 15.72 9.09 -16.36
C ASN A 315 15.22 7.88 -17.14
#